data_AF-A0A1B7X2P1-F1
#
_entry.id   AF-A0A1B7X2P1-F1
#
_cell.length_a   1.000
_cell.length_b   1.000
_cell.length_c   1.000
_cell.angle_alpha   90.00
_cell.angle_beta   90.00
_cell.angle_gamma   90.00
#
_symmetry.space_group_name_H-M   'P 1'
#
loop_
_entity.id
_entity.type
_entity.pdbx_description
1 polymer ?
#
loop_
_entity_poly.entity_id
_entity_poly.type
_entity_poly.pdbx_seq_one_letter_code
_entity_poly.pdbx_strand_id
1 'polypeptide(L)'
;MNTKTEIKNQRWIDFSLRMAKTCYRHSQRPSLEWIISSINAVFETIHDDLSLYESWDNVLPYSPNDKIYTWKRYNKDKPEYPVYLSTVLSECIEQDIYWSPYEHANRSQKKVIDKYGDSMSEEEYDSLKERIVSDWSSPVHCCIRAGIDAAKGGSFGVIGFTFRNILDMYPEGLPDWIKENLVEGLKPKDFILL
;
A
#
# COMPACT_ATOMS: atom_id res chain seq x y z
N MET A 1 11.68 26.78 0.68
CA MET A 1 10.48 26.42 1.47
C MET A 1 9.81 25.30 0.73
N ASN A 2 9.52 24.19 1.39
CA ASN A 2 8.86 23.08 0.72
C ASN A 2 7.44 23.48 0.32
N THR A 3 6.97 23.01 -0.83
CA THR A 3 5.58 23.19 -1.23
C THR A 3 4.64 22.44 -0.29
N LYS A 4 3.36 22.84 -0.19
CA LYS A 4 2.35 22.10 0.61
C LYS A 4 2.29 20.63 0.18
N THR A 5 2.47 20.38 -1.12
CA THR A 5 2.46 19.06 -1.73
C THR A 5 3.67 18.23 -1.31
N GLU A 6 4.87 18.82 -1.29
CA GLU A 6 6.08 18.13 -0.79
C GLU A 6 5.95 17.73 0.69
N ILE A 7 5.43 18.62 1.54
CA ILE A 7 5.19 18.33 2.96
C ILE A 7 4.22 17.16 3.11
N LYS A 8 3.17 17.14 2.28
CA LYS A 8 2.18 16.06 2.29
C LYS A 8 2.79 14.72 1.86
N ASN A 9 3.57 14.71 0.79
CA ASN A 9 4.26 13.51 0.32
C ASN A 9 5.22 12.96 1.40
N GLN A 10 5.98 13.85 2.05
CA GLN A 10 6.86 13.46 3.17
C GLN A 10 6.10 12.79 4.31
N ARG A 11 4.88 13.25 4.64
CA ARG A 11 4.03 12.62 5.66
C ARG A 11 3.54 11.24 5.22
N TRP A 12 3.18 11.07 3.95
CA TRP A 12 2.75 9.78 3.38
C TRP A 12 3.88 8.75 3.49
N ILE A 13 5.08 9.13 3.04
CA ILE A 13 6.27 8.27 3.07
C ILE A 13 6.65 7.93 4.52
N ASP A 14 6.75 8.92 5.41
CA ASP A 14 7.11 8.72 6.81
C ASP A 14 6.19 7.70 7.49
N PHE A 15 4.87 7.90 7.37
CA PHE A 15 3.90 7.02 7.99
C PHE A 15 3.94 5.61 7.40
N SER A 16 3.99 5.50 6.07
CA SER A 16 4.04 4.20 5.38
C SER A 16 5.25 3.37 5.83
N LEU A 17 6.43 4.00 5.89
CA LEU A 17 7.67 3.34 6.31
C LEU A 17 7.65 2.97 7.79
N ARG A 18 7.12 3.83 8.66
CA ARG A 18 6.97 3.51 10.09
C ARG A 18 5.97 2.38 10.31
N MET A 19 4.89 2.36 9.55
CA MET A 19 3.90 1.28 9.60
C MET A 19 4.52 -0.05 9.17
N ALA A 20 5.31 -0.06 8.09
CA ALA A 20 6.07 -1.23 7.66
C ALA A 20 6.98 -1.74 8.80
N LYS A 21 7.81 -0.85 9.35
CA LYS A 21 8.76 -1.16 10.44
C LYS A 21 8.10 -1.60 11.74
N THR A 22 6.84 -1.24 11.98
CA THR A 22 6.13 -1.56 13.23
C THR A 22 5.31 -2.83 13.07
N CYS A 23 4.45 -2.88 12.06
CA CYS A 23 3.47 -3.94 11.88
C CYS A 23 4.06 -5.18 11.20
N TYR A 24 5.07 -5.00 10.36
CA TYR A 24 5.69 -6.08 9.58
C TYR A 24 7.12 -6.39 10.03
N ARG A 25 7.50 -5.98 11.25
CA ARG A 25 8.86 -6.18 11.80
C ARG A 25 9.31 -7.64 11.91
N HIS A 26 8.35 -8.55 11.97
CA HIS A 26 8.57 -10.00 12.01
C HIS A 26 8.12 -10.70 10.71
N SER A 27 7.76 -9.93 9.68
CA SER A 27 7.34 -10.49 8.40
C SER A 27 8.53 -11.14 7.71
N GLN A 28 8.36 -12.40 7.33
CA GLN A 28 9.36 -13.16 6.58
C GLN A 28 9.04 -13.24 5.08
N ARG A 29 7.77 -13.08 4.71
CA ARG A 29 7.29 -13.15 3.32
C ARG A 29 6.06 -12.25 3.11
N PRO A 30 6.21 -11.09 2.46
CA PRO A 30 7.49 -10.47 2.08
C PRO A 30 8.36 -10.14 3.30
N SER A 31 9.68 -10.06 3.12
CA SER A 31 10.57 -9.58 4.20
C SER A 31 10.31 -8.09 4.45
N LEU A 32 10.60 -7.62 5.68
CA LEU A 32 10.49 -6.18 5.98
C LEU A 32 11.34 -5.32 5.02
N GLU A 33 12.55 -5.78 4.69
CA GLU A 33 13.44 -5.08 3.75
C GLU A 33 12.80 -4.93 2.37
N TRP A 34 12.19 -6.01 1.86
CA TRP A 34 11.45 -5.98 0.60
C TRP A 34 10.28 -4.99 0.68
N ILE A 35 9.47 -5.05 1.74
CA ILE A 35 8.33 -4.14 1.92
C ILE A 35 8.79 -2.68 1.89
N ILE A 36 9.85 -2.34 2.64
CA ILE A 36 10.42 -0.97 2.67
C ILE A 36 10.91 -0.56 1.29
N SER A 37 11.64 -1.44 0.60
CA SER A 37 12.15 -1.17 -0.74
C SER A 37 11.01 -0.90 -1.73
N SER A 38 9.96 -1.72 -1.69
CA SER A 38 8.79 -1.55 -2.55
C SER A 38 8.04 -0.25 -2.26
N ILE A 39 7.88 0.13 -0.98
CA ILE A 39 7.26 1.41 -0.61
C ILE A 39 8.04 2.58 -1.20
N ASN A 40 9.37 2.57 -1.07
CA ASN A 40 10.22 3.63 -1.62
C ASN A 40 10.12 3.68 -3.15
N ALA A 41 10.24 2.54 -3.84
CA ALA A 41 10.13 2.48 -5.29
C ALA A 41 8.80 3.05 -5.79
N VAL A 42 7.69 2.72 -5.11
CA VAL A 42 6.37 3.28 -5.44
C VAL A 42 6.38 4.81 -5.30
N PHE A 43 6.85 5.35 -4.18
CA PHE A 43 6.86 6.81 -3.99
C PHE A 43 7.85 7.55 -4.91
N GLU A 44 8.98 6.92 -5.26
CA GLU A 44 9.91 7.44 -6.27
C GLU A 44 9.24 7.50 -7.65
N THR A 45 8.54 6.43 -8.04
CA THR A 45 7.83 6.34 -9.32
C THR A 45 6.67 7.34 -9.43
N ILE A 46 5.99 7.66 -8.32
CA ILE A 46 4.87 8.60 -8.30
C ILE A 46 5.35 10.05 -8.09
N HIS A 47 6.57 10.29 -7.57
CA HIS A 47 7.09 11.64 -7.26
C HIS A 47 6.92 12.65 -8.40
N ASP A 48 6.94 12.20 -9.65
CA ASP A 48 6.83 13.06 -10.83
C ASP A 48 5.38 13.39 -11.27
N ASP A 49 4.35 12.79 -10.67
CA ASP A 49 2.94 12.98 -11.07
C ASP A 49 2.05 13.43 -9.91
N LEU A 50 2.15 14.72 -9.56
CA LEU A 50 1.35 15.38 -8.51
C LEU A 50 -0.16 15.28 -8.74
N SER A 51 -0.62 15.13 -9.98
CA SER A 51 -2.06 15.01 -10.30
C SER A 51 -2.65 13.70 -9.79
N LEU A 52 -1.81 12.66 -9.69
CA LEU A 52 -2.19 11.38 -9.11
C LEU A 52 -2.48 11.51 -7.61
N TYR A 53 -1.68 12.29 -6.87
CA TYR A 53 -1.86 12.51 -5.43
C TYR A 53 -3.21 13.17 -5.12
N GLU A 54 -3.58 14.21 -5.87
CA GLU A 54 -4.85 14.93 -5.67
C GLU A 54 -6.06 14.04 -5.95
N SER A 55 -5.93 13.11 -6.90
CA SER A 55 -6.99 12.15 -7.19
C SER A 55 -7.16 11.11 -6.06
N TRP A 56 -6.08 10.72 -5.39
CA TRP A 56 -6.11 9.75 -4.28
C TRP A 56 -6.77 10.32 -3.03
N ASP A 57 -6.59 11.62 -2.80
CA ASP A 57 -7.21 12.33 -1.70
C ASP A 57 -8.73 12.36 -1.75
N ASN A 58 -9.33 12.25 -2.94
CA ASN A 58 -10.78 12.41 -3.08
C ASN A 58 -11.55 11.07 -3.13
N VAL A 59 -10.84 9.94 -3.05
CA VAL A 59 -11.45 8.61 -3.03
C VAL A 59 -11.92 8.27 -1.61
N LEU A 60 -13.22 8.06 -1.44
CA LEU A 60 -13.78 7.49 -0.21
C LEU A 60 -13.20 6.08 0.00
N PRO A 61 -12.87 5.73 1.26
CA PRO A 61 -12.36 4.40 1.55
C PRO A 61 -13.40 3.35 1.13
N TYR A 62 -13.02 2.45 0.22
CA TYR A 62 -13.79 1.26 -0.17
C TYR A 62 -15.13 1.49 -0.87
N SER A 63 -15.36 2.65 -1.51
CA SER A 63 -16.45 2.76 -2.47
C SER A 63 -16.07 2.02 -3.75
N PRO A 64 -16.76 0.93 -4.14
CA PRO A 64 -16.50 0.25 -5.43
C PRO A 64 -16.75 1.17 -6.64
N ASN A 65 -17.35 2.34 -6.41
CA ASN A 65 -17.71 3.34 -7.41
C ASN A 65 -16.72 4.51 -7.49
N ASP A 66 -15.71 4.59 -6.62
CA ASP A 66 -14.80 5.73 -6.60
C ASP A 66 -13.63 5.50 -7.54
N LYS A 67 -13.62 6.34 -8.57
CA LYS A 67 -12.82 6.23 -9.78
C LYS A 67 -11.60 7.14 -9.67
N ILE A 68 -10.39 6.60 -9.69
CA ILE A 68 -9.18 7.41 -9.88
C ILE A 68 -8.96 7.57 -11.38
N TYR A 69 -8.83 8.80 -11.86
CA TYR A 69 -8.60 9.08 -13.28
C TYR A 69 -7.13 8.81 -13.65
N THR A 70 -6.91 8.22 -14.83
CA THR A 70 -5.71 7.47 -15.23
C THR A 70 -4.37 8.18 -15.10
N TRP A 71 -3.36 7.34 -14.83
CA TRP A 71 -1.94 7.51 -15.09
C TRP A 71 -1.64 7.50 -16.61
N LYS A 72 -1.30 8.64 -17.21
CA LYS A 72 -1.04 8.78 -18.67
C LYS A 72 0.22 8.06 -19.18
N ARG A 73 1.05 7.51 -18.28
CA ARG A 73 2.42 7.10 -18.59
C ARG A 73 2.53 5.87 -19.50
N TYR A 74 1.53 4.98 -19.54
CA TYR A 74 1.70 3.66 -20.17
C TYR A 74 0.90 3.41 -21.44
N ASN A 75 -0.10 4.22 -21.76
CA ASN A 75 -0.78 4.09 -23.04
C ASN A 75 -1.54 5.37 -23.40
N LYS A 76 -0.88 6.28 -24.13
CA LYS A 76 -1.48 7.53 -24.60
C LYS A 76 -2.68 7.30 -25.53
N ASP A 77 -2.80 6.09 -26.08
CA ASP A 77 -3.81 5.71 -27.04
C ASP A 77 -4.99 4.96 -26.42
N LYS A 78 -4.94 4.63 -25.11
CA LYS A 78 -6.08 4.01 -24.42
C LYS A 78 -7.02 5.11 -23.86
N PRO A 79 -8.35 4.89 -23.92
CA PRO A 79 -9.32 5.77 -23.28
C PRO A 79 -9.00 5.95 -21.79
N GLU A 80 -9.28 7.13 -21.23
CA GLU A 80 -9.19 7.38 -19.79
C GLU A 80 -10.21 6.48 -19.07
N TYR A 81 -9.74 5.39 -18.47
CA TYR A 81 -10.55 4.51 -17.64
C TYR A 81 -10.27 4.75 -16.16
N PRO A 82 -11.27 4.62 -15.29
CA PRO A 82 -11.01 4.65 -13.86
C PRO A 82 -10.08 3.51 -13.47
N VAL A 83 -8.98 3.83 -12.79
CA VAL A 83 -8.05 2.85 -12.20
C VAL A 83 -8.25 2.88 -10.69
N TYR A 84 -8.08 1.76 -10.00
CA TYR A 84 -8.14 1.73 -8.54
C TYR A 84 -6.74 1.97 -7.95
N LEU A 85 -6.65 2.53 -6.75
CA LEU A 85 -5.36 2.76 -6.07
C LEU A 85 -4.57 1.45 -5.97
N SER A 86 -5.23 0.37 -5.58
CA SER A 86 -4.65 -0.97 -5.53
C SER A 86 -4.08 -1.43 -6.87
N THR A 87 -4.71 -1.09 -7.98
CA THR A 87 -4.21 -1.41 -9.33
C THR A 87 -2.94 -0.64 -9.63
N VAL A 88 -2.92 0.68 -9.41
CA VAL A 88 -1.70 1.49 -9.62
C VAL A 88 -0.55 0.98 -8.75
N LEU A 89 -0.83 0.72 -7.46
CA LEU A 89 0.19 0.19 -6.55
C LEU A 89 0.68 -1.20 -7.00
N SER A 90 -0.20 -2.07 -7.50
CA SER A 90 0.19 -3.37 -8.04
C SER A 90 1.08 -3.22 -9.27
N GLU A 91 0.72 -2.35 -10.21
CA GLU A 91 1.51 -2.08 -11.41
C GLU A 91 2.90 -1.54 -11.07
N CYS A 92 3.02 -0.60 -10.12
CA CYS A 92 4.31 -0.11 -9.66
C CYS A 92 5.16 -1.24 -9.04
N ILE A 93 4.55 -2.08 -8.20
CA ILE A 93 5.24 -3.22 -7.56
C ILE A 93 5.69 -4.26 -8.60
N GLU A 94 4.87 -4.53 -9.61
CA GLU A 94 5.18 -5.50 -10.67
C GLU A 94 6.27 -5.04 -11.64
N GLN A 95 6.39 -3.72 -11.86
CA GLN A 95 7.35 -3.17 -12.82
C GLN A 95 8.76 -2.98 -12.24
N ASP A 96 8.87 -2.51 -11.00
CA ASP A 96 10.16 -2.16 -10.40
C ASP A 96 10.86 -3.36 -9.73
N ILE A 97 10.14 -4.48 -9.56
CA ILE A 97 10.67 -5.67 -8.91
C ILE A 97 10.71 -6.77 -9.96
N TYR A 98 11.90 -7.29 -10.27
CA TYR A 98 12.06 -8.46 -11.13
C TYR A 98 11.37 -9.66 -10.44
N TRP A 99 10.09 -9.84 -10.73
CA TRP A 99 9.19 -10.66 -9.92
C TRP A 99 8.95 -12.01 -10.60
N SER A 100 9.61 -13.05 -10.10
CA SER A 100 9.23 -14.43 -10.43
C SER A 100 8.23 -14.94 -9.40
N PRO A 101 6.99 -15.30 -9.79
CA PRO A 101 6.01 -15.89 -8.86
C PRO A 101 6.58 -17.11 -8.15
N TYR A 102 7.44 -17.89 -8.81
CA TYR A 102 8.10 -19.04 -8.18
C TYR A 102 9.08 -18.63 -7.09
N GLU A 103 9.93 -17.63 -7.31
CA GLU A 103 10.90 -17.19 -6.29
C GLU A 103 10.20 -16.69 -5.02
N HIS A 104 9.04 -16.05 -5.23
CA HIS A 104 8.23 -15.39 -4.22
C HIS A 104 7.18 -16.34 -3.59
N ALA A 105 6.87 -17.47 -4.24
CA ALA A 105 5.97 -18.49 -3.71
C ALA A 105 6.41 -19.00 -2.32
N ASN A 106 5.45 -19.12 -1.41
CA ASN A 106 5.64 -19.80 -0.14
C ASN A 106 5.84 -21.32 -0.35
N ARG A 107 6.23 -22.06 0.70
CA ARG A 107 6.54 -23.49 0.57
C ARG A 107 5.36 -24.32 0.03
N SER A 108 4.13 -23.95 0.38
CA SER A 108 2.94 -24.65 -0.12
C SER A 108 2.67 -24.34 -1.59
N GLN A 109 2.83 -23.08 -2.01
CA GLN A 109 2.70 -22.65 -3.41
C GLN A 109 3.79 -23.27 -4.28
N LYS A 110 5.05 -23.29 -3.82
CA LYS A 110 6.15 -23.99 -4.53
C LYS A 110 5.84 -25.46 -4.75
N LYS A 111 5.33 -26.17 -3.74
CA LYS A 111 4.92 -27.57 -3.89
C LYS A 111 3.82 -27.75 -4.95
N VAL A 112 2.90 -26.79 -5.08
CA VAL A 112 1.87 -26.84 -6.13
C VAL A 112 2.54 -26.67 -7.49
N ILE A 113 3.40 -25.67 -7.65
CA ILE A 113 4.14 -25.42 -8.90
C ILE A 113 5.03 -26.62 -9.27
N ASP A 114 5.83 -27.13 -8.33
CA ASP A 114 6.73 -28.26 -8.57
C ASP A 114 5.96 -29.56 -8.91
N LYS A 115 4.76 -29.74 -8.35
CA LYS A 115 3.97 -30.97 -8.55
C LYS A 115 3.12 -30.93 -9.82
N TYR A 116 2.62 -29.76 -10.19
CA TYR A 116 1.60 -29.63 -11.21
C TYR A 116 1.95 -28.65 -12.32
N GLY A 117 3.06 -27.92 -12.25
CA GLY A 117 3.38 -26.82 -13.16
C GLY A 117 3.25 -27.17 -14.64
N ASP A 118 3.77 -28.32 -15.06
CA ASP A 118 3.69 -28.79 -16.46
C ASP A 118 2.28 -29.29 -16.87
N SER A 119 1.40 -29.52 -15.89
CA SER A 119 0.04 -30.02 -16.08
C SER A 119 -1.06 -29.01 -15.73
N MET A 120 -0.69 -27.85 -15.19
CA MET A 120 -1.62 -26.77 -14.87
C MET A 120 -2.11 -26.16 -16.18
N SER A 121 -3.41 -25.91 -16.24
CA SER A 121 -3.96 -25.02 -17.26
C SER A 121 -3.41 -23.61 -17.07
N GLU A 122 -3.42 -22.82 -18.14
CA GLU A 122 -3.01 -21.41 -18.12
C GLU A 122 -3.81 -20.61 -17.07
N GLU A 123 -5.13 -20.85 -16.99
CA GLU A 123 -6.03 -20.21 -16.02
C GLU A 123 -5.67 -20.55 -14.56
N GLU A 124 -5.30 -21.80 -14.27
CA GLU A 124 -4.85 -22.20 -12.93
C GLU A 124 -3.53 -21.55 -12.55
N TYR A 125 -2.62 -21.42 -13.51
CA TYR A 125 -1.31 -20.78 -13.31
C TYR A 125 -1.47 -19.28 -13.04
N ASP A 126 -2.31 -18.62 -13.82
CA ASP A 126 -2.64 -17.20 -13.62
C ASP A 126 -3.32 -16.96 -12.28
N SER A 127 -4.29 -17.79 -11.91
CA SER A 127 -4.95 -17.71 -10.59
C SER A 127 -3.96 -17.88 -9.43
N LEU A 128 -2.99 -18.80 -9.57
CA LEU A 128 -1.95 -18.98 -8.57
C LEU A 128 -1.02 -17.76 -8.52
N LYS A 129 -0.63 -17.23 -9.68
CA LYS A 129 0.19 -16.03 -9.80
C LYS A 129 -0.47 -14.84 -9.12
N GLU A 130 -1.75 -14.57 -9.42
CA GLU A 130 -2.53 -13.49 -8.81
C GLU A 130 -2.57 -13.59 -7.28
N ARG A 131 -2.74 -14.81 -6.74
CA ARG A 131 -2.68 -15.02 -5.29
C ARG A 131 -1.31 -14.72 -4.71
N ILE A 132 -0.23 -15.15 -5.35
CA ILE A 132 1.13 -14.85 -4.88
C ILE A 132 1.39 -13.34 -4.96
N VAL A 133 0.97 -12.67 -6.05
CA VAL A 133 1.07 -11.20 -6.16
C VAL A 133 0.31 -10.54 -5.02
N SER A 134 -0.93 -10.94 -4.79
CA SER A 134 -1.78 -10.37 -3.73
C SER A 134 -1.18 -10.55 -2.34
N ASP A 135 -0.68 -11.74 -2.01
CA ASP A 135 -0.03 -12.02 -0.72
C ASP A 135 1.19 -11.11 -0.48
N TRP A 136 1.95 -10.82 -1.54
CA TRP A 136 3.17 -10.01 -1.48
C TRP A 136 2.92 -8.51 -1.53
N SER A 137 1.97 -8.06 -2.34
CA SER A 137 1.66 -6.64 -2.51
C SER A 137 0.81 -6.10 -1.36
N SER A 138 0.00 -6.95 -0.72
CA SER A 138 -0.92 -6.53 0.35
C SER A 138 -0.23 -5.74 1.48
N PRO A 139 0.91 -6.18 2.05
CA PRO A 139 1.61 -5.38 3.07
C PRO A 139 2.01 -3.97 2.60
N VAL A 140 2.49 -3.86 1.35
CA VAL A 140 2.89 -2.58 0.76
C VAL A 140 1.68 -1.69 0.56
N HIS A 141 0.59 -2.24 -0.01
CA HIS A 141 -0.68 -1.53 -0.20
C HIS A 141 -1.24 -1.01 1.12
N CYS A 142 -1.25 -1.86 2.16
CA CYS A 142 -1.71 -1.49 3.48
C CYS A 142 -0.90 -0.32 4.06
N CYS A 143 0.43 -0.36 3.97
CA CYS A 143 1.29 0.70 4.49
C CYS A 143 1.07 2.03 3.77
N ILE A 144 1.05 2.00 2.43
CA ILE A 144 0.86 3.20 1.61
C ILE A 144 -0.51 3.80 1.83
N ARG A 145 -1.56 2.96 1.83
CA ARG A 145 -2.92 3.43 2.07
C ARG A 145 -3.07 4.09 3.43
N ALA A 146 -2.53 3.46 4.47
CA ALA A 146 -2.56 4.04 5.81
C ALA A 146 -1.81 5.37 5.87
N GLY A 147 -0.69 5.52 5.16
CA GLY A 147 0.04 6.80 5.08
C GLY A 147 -0.77 7.91 4.42
N ILE A 148 -1.51 7.58 3.36
CA ILE A 148 -2.42 8.50 2.68
C ILE A 148 -3.57 8.92 3.63
N ASP A 149 -4.25 7.94 4.22
CA ASP A 149 -5.39 8.17 5.12
C ASP A 149 -4.98 8.97 6.37
N ALA A 150 -3.83 8.62 6.95
CA ALA A 150 -3.26 9.29 8.13
C ALA A 150 -2.98 10.77 7.87
N ALA A 151 -2.46 11.12 6.70
CA ALA A 151 -2.12 12.49 6.38
C ALA A 151 -3.34 13.35 5.98
N LYS A 152 -4.43 12.71 5.52
CA LYS A 152 -5.68 13.38 5.14
C LYS A 152 -6.55 13.77 6.33
N GLY A 153 -6.40 13.14 7.49
CA GLY A 153 -7.30 13.37 8.63
C GLY A 153 -8.51 12.44 8.66
N GLY A 154 -8.34 11.19 8.21
CA GLY A 154 -9.41 10.17 8.19
C GLY A 154 -9.18 9.01 9.15
N SER A 155 -10.04 7.98 9.06
CA SER A 155 -9.83 6.73 9.77
C SER A 155 -8.56 6.04 9.24
N PHE A 156 -7.69 5.57 10.12
CA PHE A 156 -6.53 4.72 9.81
C PHE A 156 -6.96 3.28 9.45
N GLY A 157 -8.05 3.12 8.69
CA GLY A 157 -8.88 1.93 8.55
C GLY A 157 -8.24 0.75 7.82
N VAL A 158 -7.06 0.34 8.28
CA VAL A 158 -6.40 -0.91 7.95
C VAL A 158 -6.75 -1.92 9.04
N ILE A 159 -7.31 -3.05 8.62
CA ILE A 159 -7.70 -4.14 9.54
C ILE A 159 -6.50 -4.57 10.37
N GLY A 160 -6.67 -4.66 11.69
CA GLY A 160 -5.62 -5.05 12.64
C GLY A 160 -4.67 -3.92 13.06
N PHE A 161 -4.85 -2.70 12.55
CA PHE A 161 -4.10 -1.53 12.98
C PHE A 161 -4.81 -0.83 14.15
N THR A 162 -4.09 -0.66 15.25
CA THR A 162 -4.63 -0.09 16.51
C THR A 162 -3.90 1.20 16.87
N PHE A 163 -4.50 1.99 17.78
CA PHE A 163 -3.82 3.16 18.34
C PHE A 163 -2.48 2.83 18.99
N ARG A 164 -2.35 1.63 19.58
CA ARG A 164 -1.09 1.17 20.14
C ARG A 164 0.00 1.10 19.07
N ASN A 165 -0.33 0.67 17.86
CA ASN A 165 0.63 0.66 16.75
C ASN A 165 1.10 2.07 16.40
N ILE A 166 0.22 3.07 16.43
CA ILE A 166 0.60 4.47 16.20
C ILE A 166 1.59 4.95 17.27
N LEU A 167 1.34 4.62 18.54
CA LEU A 167 2.28 4.96 19.62
C LEU A 167 3.64 4.25 19.44
N ASP A 168 3.61 2.98 19.03
CA ASP A 168 4.83 2.21 18.77
C ASP A 168 5.60 2.72 17.52
N MET A 169 4.91 3.33 16.54
CA MET A 169 5.51 3.98 15.37
C MET A 169 6.27 5.26 15.69
N TYR A 170 5.88 5.96 16.77
CA TYR A 170 6.42 7.26 17.19
C TYR A 170 6.82 7.25 18.67
N PRO A 171 7.84 6.46 19.07
CA PRO A 171 8.30 6.39 20.45
C PRO A 171 8.78 7.74 21.01
N GLU A 172 9.17 8.67 20.14
CA GLU A 172 9.54 10.06 20.44
C GLU A 172 8.35 10.98 20.74
N GLY A 173 7.11 10.48 20.56
CA GLY A 173 5.88 11.24 20.64
C GLY A 173 5.29 11.55 19.27
N LEU A 174 3.96 11.72 19.23
CA LEU A 174 3.24 11.93 17.97
C LEU A 174 3.60 13.28 17.34
N PRO A 175 3.85 13.34 16.02
CA PRO A 175 4.02 14.60 15.33
C PRO A 175 2.68 15.35 15.28
N ASP A 176 2.72 16.69 15.21
CA ASP A 176 1.50 17.52 15.36
C ASP A 176 0.46 17.23 14.29
N TRP A 177 0.89 16.94 13.05
CA TRP A 177 -0.01 16.57 11.97
C TRP A 177 -0.76 15.25 12.21
N ILE A 178 -0.18 14.32 12.99
CA ILE A 178 -0.88 13.11 13.42
C ILE A 178 -1.87 13.45 14.54
N LYS A 179 -1.49 14.31 15.49
CA LYS A 179 -2.37 14.73 16.59
C LYS A 179 -3.62 15.44 16.07
N GLU A 180 -3.44 16.40 15.15
CA GLU A 180 -4.51 17.14 14.48
C GLU A 180 -5.52 16.16 13.86
N ASN A 181 -5.02 15.16 13.14
CA ASN A 181 -5.83 14.17 12.44
C ASN A 181 -6.50 13.13 13.36
N LEU A 182 -5.88 12.80 14.51
CA LEU A 182 -6.47 11.89 15.50
C LEU A 182 -7.65 12.51 16.26
N VAL A 183 -7.58 13.81 16.55
CA VAL A 183 -8.60 14.54 17.31
C VAL A 183 -9.91 14.68 16.52
N GLU A 184 -9.82 14.78 15.19
CA GLU A 184 -10.99 14.86 14.32
C GLU A 184 -11.67 13.50 14.06
N GLY A 185 -10.89 12.41 14.07
CA GLY A 185 -11.37 11.07 13.68
C GLY A 185 -11.76 10.11 14.80
N LEU A 186 -11.24 10.28 16.03
CA LEU A 186 -11.38 9.28 17.11
C LEU A 186 -11.98 9.91 18.37
N LYS A 187 -13.19 9.50 18.76
CA LYS A 187 -13.70 9.83 20.09
C LYS A 187 -13.02 8.88 21.09
N PRO A 188 -12.57 9.34 22.26
CA PRO A 188 -11.89 8.50 23.28
C PRO A 188 -12.61 7.22 23.70
N LYS A 189 -13.92 7.12 23.42
CA LYS A 189 -14.79 5.97 23.71
C LYS A 189 -14.67 4.83 22.69
N ASP A 190 -14.05 5.08 21.53
CA ASP A 190 -13.89 4.09 20.47
C ASP A 190 -12.66 3.16 20.69
N PHE A 191 -11.90 3.36 21.78
CA PHE A 191 -10.69 2.59 22.11
C PHE A 191 -10.90 1.38 23.05
N ILE A 192 -12.13 1.13 23.51
CA ILE A 192 -12.39 0.09 24.54
C ILE A 192 -12.74 -1.29 23.94
N LEU A 193 -12.96 -1.42 22.63
CA LEU A 193 -13.42 -2.69 22.05
C LEU A 193 -12.75 -3.01 20.70
N LEU A 194 -11.48 -3.43 20.72
CA LEU A 194 -10.88 -4.30 19.70
C LEU A 194 -9.85 -5.22 20.37
#